data_AF-A0A3D1MAV0-F1
#
_entry.id   AF-A0A3D1MAV0-F1
#
_cell.length_a   1.000
_cell.length_b   1.000
_cell.length_c   1.000
_cell.angle_alpha   90.00
_cell.angle_beta   90.00
_cell.angle_gamma   90.00
#
_symmetry.space_group_name_H-M   'P 1'
#
loop_
_entity.id
_entity.type
_entity.pdbx_description
1 polymer ?
#
loop_
_entity_poly.entity_id
_entity_poly.type
_entity_poly.pdbx_seq_one_letter_code
_entity_poly.pdbx_strand_id
1 'polypeptide(L)'
;MIRQEKMPFQLDRPVFVKRPFQSLGRQLKKGEEFKWKEIGVSEDKALILYREGFIYHNSEFEVKLKVGDGLEQLDVDGLHGLVDSINEKVKSKTPSEAEFQKKKCKKSKIVDKQRGLIRSWRRNYGHMETD
;
A
#
# COMPACT_ATOMS: atom_id res chain seq x y z
N MET A 1 -12.21 -30.97 28.99
CA MET A 1 -11.62 -30.48 27.72
C MET A 1 -11.93 -29.00 27.59
N ILE A 2 -10.98 -28.12 27.92
CA ILE A 2 -11.13 -26.68 27.72
C ILE A 2 -10.97 -26.44 26.22
N ARG A 3 -12.02 -25.98 25.55
CA ARG A 3 -11.95 -25.52 24.16
C ARG A 3 -10.96 -24.35 24.13
N GLN A 4 -9.82 -24.52 23.47
CA GLN A 4 -8.99 -23.38 23.08
C GLN A 4 -9.81 -22.54 22.12
N GLU A 5 -10.43 -21.47 22.62
CA GLU A 5 -11.00 -20.44 21.77
C GLU A 5 -9.84 -19.89 20.92
N LYS A 6 -9.92 -20.09 19.59
CA LYS A 6 -9.03 -19.41 18.65
C LYS A 6 -9.08 -17.93 18.98
N MET A 7 -7.99 -17.37 19.51
CA MET A 7 -7.85 -15.93 19.71
C MET A 7 -8.15 -15.24 18.37
N PRO A 8 -9.26 -14.51 18.23
CA PRO A 8 -9.62 -13.87 16.96
C PRO A 8 -8.82 -12.59 16.71
N PHE A 9 -8.02 -12.15 17.69
CA PHE A 9 -7.17 -10.97 17.62
C PHE A 9 -5.75 -11.36 17.23
N GLN A 10 -5.27 -10.84 16.11
CA GLN A 10 -3.92 -11.08 15.61
C GLN A 10 -3.04 -9.86 15.95
N LEU A 11 -2.06 -10.04 16.85
CA LEU A 11 -1.19 -8.96 17.32
C LEU A 11 -0.40 -8.27 16.20
N ASP A 12 0.01 -9.02 15.18
CA ASP A 12 0.81 -8.51 14.06
C ASP A 12 -0.03 -7.93 12.93
N ARG A 13 -1.36 -7.94 13.07
CA ARG A 13 -2.27 -7.43 12.06
C ARG A 13 -2.75 -6.03 12.41
N PRO A 14 -2.81 -5.09 11.44
CA PRO A 14 -3.40 -3.78 11.66
C PRO A 14 -4.84 -3.88 12.16
N VAL A 15 -5.23 -2.91 12.97
CA VAL A 15 -6.58 -2.80 13.54
C VAL A 15 -7.13 -1.42 13.25
N PHE A 16 -8.41 -1.36 12.97
CA PHE A 16 -9.10 -0.15 12.57
C PHE A 16 -10.20 0.17 13.55
N VAL A 17 -10.53 1.45 13.66
CA VAL A 17 -11.55 1.96 14.55
C VAL A 17 -12.94 1.63 13.97
N LYS A 18 -13.70 0.78 14.66
CA LYS A 18 -15.10 0.47 14.33
C LYS A 18 -16.06 1.51 14.87
N ARG A 19 -15.83 1.92 16.13
CA ARG A 19 -16.60 2.94 16.85
C ARG A 19 -15.66 4.06 17.26
N PRO A 20 -15.95 5.33 16.98
CA PRO A 20 -15.09 6.45 17.39
C PRO A 20 -14.86 6.45 18.90
N PHE A 21 -13.62 6.63 19.33
CA PHE A 21 -13.24 6.74 20.73
C PHE A 21 -12.05 7.70 20.90
N GLN A 22 -11.84 8.18 22.11
CA GLN A 22 -10.69 9.01 22.43
C GLN A 22 -9.54 8.15 22.95
N SER A 23 -8.33 8.35 22.42
CA SER A 23 -7.12 7.69 22.87
C SER A 23 -5.96 8.68 22.88
N LEU A 24 -5.22 8.77 23.99
CA LEU A 24 -4.05 9.67 24.15
C LEU A 24 -4.33 11.13 23.71
N GLY A 25 -5.49 11.67 24.08
CA GLY A 25 -5.89 13.04 23.73
C GLY A 25 -6.34 13.23 22.27
N ARG A 26 -6.25 12.21 21.41
CA ARG A 26 -6.75 12.24 20.04
C ARG A 26 -8.12 11.56 19.94
N GLN A 27 -9.04 12.18 19.22
CA GLN A 27 -10.32 11.56 18.88
C GLN A 27 -10.15 10.73 17.60
N LEU A 28 -10.24 9.41 17.72
CA LEU A 28 -10.11 8.48 16.61
C LEU A 28 -11.45 8.32 15.90
N LYS A 29 -11.45 8.47 14.57
CA LYS A 29 -12.66 8.38 13.75
C LYS A 29 -12.85 6.96 13.21
N LYS A 30 -14.09 6.60 12.88
CA LYS A 30 -14.40 5.31 12.26
C LYS A 30 -13.61 5.13 10.96
N GLY A 31 -12.99 3.96 10.79
CA GLY A 31 -12.18 3.59 9.63
C GLY A 31 -10.71 4.04 9.71
N GLU A 32 -10.32 4.77 10.74
CA GLU A 32 -8.94 5.15 10.99
C GLU A 32 -8.13 3.96 11.52
N GLU A 33 -6.85 3.87 11.16
CA GLU A 33 -5.94 2.88 11.72
C GLU A 33 -5.62 3.21 13.17
N PHE A 34 -5.84 2.24 14.06
CA PHE A 34 -5.46 2.34 15.46
C PHE A 34 -4.09 1.68 15.68
N LYS A 35 -3.04 2.48 15.56
CA LYS A 35 -1.64 2.05 15.68
C LYS A 35 -1.19 1.80 17.12
N TRP A 36 -1.93 0.94 17.84
CA TRP A 36 -1.79 0.69 19.28
C TRP A 36 -0.34 0.39 19.72
N LYS A 37 0.45 -0.32 18.90
CA LYS A 37 1.88 -0.58 19.16
C LYS A 37 2.73 0.70 19.12
N GLU A 38 2.53 1.57 18.13
CA GLU A 38 3.30 2.82 17.96
C GLU A 38 2.98 3.84 19.06
N ILE A 39 1.74 3.85 19.54
CA ILE A 39 1.27 4.76 20.60
C ILE A 39 1.47 4.22 22.02
N GLY A 40 2.13 3.06 22.17
CA GLY A 40 2.45 2.49 23.49
C GLY A 40 1.26 1.94 24.27
N VAL A 41 0.17 1.55 23.60
CA VAL A 41 -0.96 0.87 24.24
C VAL A 41 -0.58 -0.60 24.48
N SER A 42 -0.84 -1.13 25.68
CA SER A 42 -0.54 -2.52 26.02
C SER A 42 -1.43 -3.50 25.25
N GLU A 43 -0.92 -4.72 25.04
CA GLU A 43 -1.65 -5.79 24.35
C GLU A 43 -3.00 -6.09 25.01
N ASP A 44 -3.03 -6.14 26.35
CA ASP A 44 -4.25 -6.34 27.12
C ASP A 44 -5.32 -5.29 26.82
N LYS A 45 -4.92 -4.01 26.71
CA LYS A 45 -5.85 -2.91 26.40
C LYS A 45 -6.34 -2.99 24.97
N ALA A 46 -5.47 -3.32 24.02
CA ALA A 46 -5.87 -3.53 22.63
C ALA A 46 -6.86 -4.70 22.51
N LEU A 47 -6.64 -5.78 23.25
CA LEU A 47 -7.52 -6.94 23.28
C LEU A 47 -8.89 -6.63 23.91
N ILE A 48 -8.93 -5.84 24.98
CA ILE A 48 -10.18 -5.32 25.57
C ILE A 48 -10.95 -4.50 24.52
N LEU A 49 -10.30 -3.53 23.87
CA LEU A 49 -10.91 -2.70 22.83
C LEU A 49 -11.44 -3.53 21.65
N TYR A 50 -10.74 -4.62 21.30
CA TYR A 50 -11.17 -5.53 20.25
C TYR A 50 -12.41 -6.34 20.66
N ARG A 51 -12.42 -6.89 21.87
CA ARG A 51 -13.55 -7.65 22.42
C ARG A 51 -14.80 -6.79 22.59
N GLU A 52 -14.63 -5.55 23.04
CA GLU A 52 -15.72 -4.58 23.18
C GLU A 52 -16.22 -4.03 21.83
N GLY A 53 -15.53 -4.33 20.74
CA GLY A 53 -15.91 -3.94 19.39
C GLY A 53 -15.63 -2.47 19.06
N PHE A 54 -14.70 -1.84 19.77
CA PHE A 54 -14.18 -0.51 19.41
C PHE A 54 -13.22 -0.59 18.22
N ILE A 55 -12.42 -1.66 18.14
CA ILE A 55 -11.49 -1.91 17.05
C ILE A 55 -11.75 -3.26 16.39
N TYR A 56 -11.36 -3.41 15.13
CA TYR A 56 -11.54 -4.63 14.35
C TYR A 56 -10.47 -4.77 13.26
N HIS A 57 -10.27 -5.99 12.76
CA HIS A 57 -9.45 -6.22 11.57
C HIS A 57 -10.27 -5.92 10.31
N ASN A 58 -9.69 -5.20 9.35
CA ASN A 58 -10.34 -4.92 8.07
C ASN A 58 -9.35 -5.11 6.92
N SER A 59 -9.49 -6.22 6.20
CA SER A 59 -8.64 -6.56 5.05
C SER A 59 -8.66 -5.47 3.96
N GLU A 60 -9.77 -4.77 3.76
CA GLU A 60 -9.87 -3.72 2.74
C GLU A 60 -9.04 -2.47 3.11
N PHE A 61 -9.03 -2.11 4.40
CA PHE A 61 -8.22 -0.98 4.86
C PHE A 61 -6.73 -1.35 4.98
N GLU A 62 -6.40 -2.62 5.26
CA GLU A 62 -5.02 -3.12 5.22
C GLU A 62 -4.38 -2.97 3.84
N VAL A 63 -5.15 -3.17 2.76
CA VAL A 63 -4.68 -2.96 1.39
C VAL A 63 -4.38 -1.48 1.13
N LYS A 64 -5.23 -0.56 1.66
CA LYS A 64 -5.02 0.89 1.52
C LYS A 64 -3.82 1.42 2.31
N LEU A 65 -3.46 0.77 3.41
CA LEU A 65 -2.32 1.14 4.26
C LEU A 65 -0.97 0.64 3.75
N LYS A 66 -0.92 -0.22 2.72
CA LYS A 66 0.36 -0.61 2.10
C LYS A 66 0.95 0.61 1.37
N VAL A 67 1.62 1.48 2.13
CA VAL A 67 2.43 2.58 1.63
C VAL A 67 3.56 1.97 0.81
N GLY A 68 3.52 2.20 -0.49
CA GLY A 68 4.46 1.67 -1.48
C GLY A 68 4.19 2.29 -2.84
N ASP A 69 4.93 1.90 -3.87
CA ASP A 69 4.74 2.44 -5.23
C ASP A 69 3.59 1.78 -6.01
N GLY A 70 2.78 0.94 -5.32
CA GLY A 70 1.60 0.27 -5.84
C GLY A 70 1.90 -0.87 -6.83
N LEU A 71 3.16 -1.09 -7.20
CA LEU A 71 3.53 -2.06 -8.25
C LEU A 71 3.31 -3.52 -7.83
N GLU A 72 3.34 -3.81 -6.53
CA GLU A 72 3.04 -5.11 -5.94
C GLU A 72 1.59 -5.55 -6.13
N GLN A 73 0.69 -4.59 -6.33
CA GLN A 73 -0.75 -4.83 -6.50
C GLN A 73 -1.11 -5.12 -7.96
N LEU A 74 -0.21 -4.81 -8.89
CA LEU A 74 -0.39 -5.04 -10.32
C LEU A 74 0.14 -6.42 -10.72
N ASP A 75 -0.62 -7.08 -11.57
CA ASP A 75 -0.22 -8.27 -12.32
C ASP A 75 0.63 -7.88 -13.55
N VAL A 76 1.03 -8.87 -14.35
CA VAL A 76 1.88 -8.64 -15.54
C VAL A 76 1.22 -7.63 -16.49
N ASP A 77 -0.08 -7.79 -16.72
CA ASP A 77 -0.83 -6.97 -17.66
C ASP A 77 -0.99 -5.54 -17.14
N GLY A 78 -1.29 -5.37 -15.86
CA GLY A 78 -1.33 -4.06 -15.20
C GLY A 78 0.04 -3.35 -15.24
N LEU A 79 1.14 -4.07 -15.02
CA LEU A 79 2.49 -3.52 -15.12
C LEU A 79 2.88 -3.16 -16.56
N HIS A 80 2.36 -3.88 -17.55
CA HIS A 80 2.59 -3.58 -18.96
C HIS A 80 1.79 -2.35 -19.40
N GLY A 81 0.52 -2.25 -18.99
CA GLY A 81 -0.32 -1.08 -19.23
C GLY A 81 0.24 0.19 -18.60
N LEU A 82 0.79 0.09 -17.38
CA LEU A 82 1.49 1.22 -16.75
C LEU A 82 2.70 1.66 -17.58
N VAL A 83 3.50 0.72 -18.10
CA VAL A 83 4.64 1.06 -18.95
C VAL A 83 4.23 1.65 -20.29
N ASP A 84 3.10 1.24 -20.86
CA ASP A 84 2.56 1.86 -22.07
C ASP A 84 2.16 3.31 -21.82
N SER A 85 1.41 3.56 -20.74
CA SER A 85 1.03 4.93 -20.35
C SER A 85 2.25 5.82 -20.10
N ILE A 86 3.28 5.30 -19.41
CA ILE A 86 4.55 6.01 -19.22
C ILE A 86 5.19 6.33 -20.58
N ASN A 87 5.27 5.34 -21.48
CA ASN A 87 5.93 5.52 -22.77
C ASN A 87 5.17 6.45 -23.71
N GLU A 88 3.84 6.51 -23.66
CA GLU A 88 3.03 7.49 -24.39
C GLU A 88 3.39 8.92 -23.95
N LYS A 89 3.50 9.16 -22.64
CA LYS A 89 3.92 10.45 -22.09
C LYS A 89 5.37 10.81 -22.41
N VAL A 90 6.28 9.84 -22.38
CA VAL A 90 7.67 10.07 -22.81
C VAL A 90 7.68 10.46 -24.27
N LYS A 91 6.94 9.73 -25.12
CA LYS A 91 6.87 9.98 -26.56
C LYS A 91 6.33 11.38 -26.87
N SER A 92 5.32 11.87 -26.13
CA SER A 92 4.81 13.23 -26.33
C SER A 92 5.79 14.33 -25.91
N LYS A 93 6.71 14.03 -24.98
CA LYS A 93 7.73 14.97 -24.48
C LYS A 93 9.06 14.90 -25.20
N THR A 94 9.31 13.84 -25.97
CA THR A 94 10.56 13.69 -26.73
C THR A 94 10.37 14.09 -28.19
N PRO A 95 11.17 15.03 -28.72
CA PRO A 95 11.07 15.48 -30.11
C PRO A 95 11.62 14.48 -31.13
N SER A 96 12.41 13.49 -30.70
CA SER A 96 13.05 12.52 -31.60
C SER A 96 12.90 11.08 -31.14
N GLU A 97 12.84 10.16 -32.10
CA GLU A 97 12.77 8.73 -31.84
C GLU A 97 14.00 8.22 -31.07
N ALA A 98 15.19 8.75 -31.35
CA ALA A 98 16.41 8.40 -30.63
C ALA A 98 16.32 8.75 -29.14
N GLU A 99 15.73 9.90 -28.81
CA GLU A 99 15.54 10.34 -27.43
C GLU A 99 14.46 9.51 -26.73
N PHE A 100 13.36 9.20 -27.43
CA PHE A 100 12.34 8.27 -26.95
C PHE A 100 12.95 6.91 -26.59
N GLN A 101 13.73 6.31 -27.49
CA GLN A 101 14.35 5.00 -27.25
C GLN A 101 15.31 4.99 -26.05
N LYS A 102 15.99 6.12 -25.78
CA LYS A 102 16.87 6.27 -24.61
C LYS A 102 16.09 6.45 -23.31
N LYS A 103 14.96 7.16 -23.35
CA LYS A 103 14.20 7.58 -22.17
C LYS A 103 12.96 6.75 -21.90
N LYS A 104 12.55 5.82 -22.77
CA LYS A 104 11.40 4.94 -22.53
C LYS A 104 11.62 3.95 -21.39
N CYS A 105 10.55 3.56 -20.71
CA CYS A 105 10.57 2.44 -19.79
C CYS A 105 10.52 1.12 -20.58
N LYS A 106 11.43 0.20 -20.27
CA LYS A 106 11.52 -1.12 -20.94
C LYS A 106 10.44 -2.06 -20.41
N LYS A 107 9.98 -2.98 -21.26
CA LYS A 107 9.07 -4.07 -20.88
C LYS A 107 9.82 -5.37 -20.65
N SER A 108 9.36 -6.16 -19.68
CA SER A 108 9.80 -7.51 -19.39
C SER A 108 8.61 -8.41 -19.08
N LYS A 109 8.71 -9.69 -19.46
CA LYS A 109 7.71 -10.72 -19.12
C LYS A 109 7.84 -11.20 -17.67
N ILE A 110 8.96 -10.93 -17.01
CA ILE A 110 9.20 -11.31 -15.61
C ILE A 110 8.66 -10.19 -14.72
N VAL A 111 7.65 -10.50 -13.90
CA VAL A 111 6.94 -9.54 -13.03
C VAL A 111 7.90 -8.73 -12.18
N ASP A 112 8.75 -9.40 -11.39
CA ASP A 112 9.63 -8.71 -10.46
C ASP A 112 10.68 -7.86 -11.18
N LYS A 113 11.15 -8.30 -12.34
CA LYS A 113 12.04 -7.51 -13.20
C LYS A 113 11.32 -6.28 -13.73
N GLN A 114 10.06 -6.39 -14.12
CA GLN A 114 9.25 -5.28 -14.60
C GLN A 114 9.04 -4.21 -13.52
N ARG A 115 8.75 -4.63 -12.29
CA ARG A 115 8.67 -3.72 -11.13
C ARG A 115 10.00 -2.99 -10.90
N GLY A 116 11.11 -3.73 -10.94
CA GLY A 116 12.45 -3.16 -10.83
C GLY A 116 12.79 -2.15 -11.95
N LEU A 117 12.37 -2.43 -13.19
CA LEU A 117 12.53 -1.53 -14.33
C LEU A 117 11.74 -0.23 -14.14
N ILE A 118 10.47 -0.30 -13.73
CA ILE A 118 9.64 0.88 -13.46
C ILE A 118 10.26 1.73 -12.34
N ARG A 119 10.69 1.11 -11.23
CA ARG A 119 11.38 1.81 -10.13
C ARG A 119 12.65 2.51 -10.58
N SER A 120 13.48 1.80 -11.35
CA SER A 120 14.73 2.36 -11.88
C SER A 120 14.44 3.50 -12.84
N TRP A 121 13.42 3.34 -13.69
CA TRP A 121 13.01 4.37 -14.63
C TRP A 121 12.52 5.63 -13.90
N ARG A 122 11.61 5.49 -12.92
CA ARG A 122 11.09 6.62 -12.11
C ARG A 122 12.20 7.39 -11.39
N ARG A 123 13.25 6.69 -10.92
CA ARG A 123 14.42 7.35 -10.30
C ARG A 123 15.22 8.21 -11.28
N ASN A 124 15.32 7.82 -12.56
CA ASN A 124 16.13 8.53 -13.55
C ASN A 124 15.33 9.52 -14.40
N TYR A 125 14.06 9.20 -14.68
CA TYR A 125 13.22 9.89 -15.67
C TYR A 125 11.80 10.16 -15.16
N GLY A 126 11.53 10.02 -13.85
CA GLY A 126 10.18 10.17 -13.29
C GLY A 126 9.50 11.52 -13.56
N HIS A 127 10.28 12.59 -13.76
CA HIS A 127 9.77 13.91 -14.19
C HIS A 127 9.06 13.88 -15.54
N MET A 128 9.23 12.82 -16.34
CA MET A 128 8.54 12.64 -17.61
C MET A 128 7.12 12.07 -17.43
N GLU A 129 6.81 11.46 -16.29
CA GLU A 129 5.50 10.86 -15.98
C GLU A 129 4.47 11.92 -15.52
N THR A 130 4.93 13.03 -14.95
CA THR A 130 4.11 14.16 -14.46
C THR A 130 3.87 15.18 -15.57
N ASP A 131 2.63 15.62 -15.78
CA ASP A 131 2.28 16.63 -16.80
C ASP A 131 2.95 18.00 -16.57
#